data_AF-K2GJ35-F1
#
_entry.id   AF-K2GJ35-F1
#
_cell.length_a   1.000
_cell.length_b   1.000
_cell.length_c   1.000
_cell.angle_alpha   90.00
_cell.angle_beta   90.00
_cell.angle_gamma   90.00
#
_symmetry.space_group_name_H-M   'P 1'
#
loop_
_entity.id
_entity.type
_entity.pdbx_description
1 polymer ?
#
loop_
_entity_poly.entity_id
_entity_poly.type
_entity_poly.pdbx_seq_one_letter_code
_entity_poly.pdbx_strand_id
1 'polypeptide(L)'
;KKMLEETLKGKGSIYQFQLFIIDCYREQLEKAKDMKYVIMERSPADSINIFATESYLQGKITEEEFNDLKIKTEELYQSYNIPKYHECIFTKIDSCKYSIDGVFQIVKQQTLQCWKRSESALFLLFCSDPLMQKENIEKRGRPEEKDYDINYMIRINNEYEKLFANFA
;
A
#
# COMPACT_ATOMS: atom_id res chain seq x y z
N LYS A 1 -12.66 8.11 -10.90
CA LYS A 1 -13.45 8.86 -9.88
C LYS A 1 -14.82 8.22 -9.63
N LYS A 2 -15.69 8.07 -10.64
CA LYS A 2 -17.02 7.43 -10.51
C LYS A 2 -16.98 6.01 -9.90
N MET A 3 -16.08 5.14 -10.37
CA MET A 3 -15.98 3.77 -9.86
C MET A 3 -15.51 3.68 -8.40
N LEU A 4 -14.57 4.55 -7.98
CA LEU A 4 -14.18 4.67 -6.57
C LEU A 4 -15.37 5.11 -5.72
N GLU A 5 -16.11 6.14 -6.16
CA GLU A 5 -17.29 6.64 -5.44
C GLU A 5 -18.42 5.59 -5.35
N GLU A 6 -18.63 4.79 -6.38
CA GLU A 6 -19.61 3.71 -6.40
C GLU A 6 -19.21 2.55 -5.47
N THR A 7 -17.93 2.16 -5.49
CA THR A 7 -17.39 1.13 -4.58
C THR A 7 -17.42 1.59 -3.12
N LEU A 8 -17.04 2.84 -2.83
CA LEU A 8 -17.12 3.41 -1.48
C LEU A 8 -18.56 3.49 -0.94
N LYS A 9 -19.55 3.66 -1.83
CA LYS A 9 -20.98 3.65 -1.49
C LYS A 9 -21.58 2.23 -1.42
N GLY A 10 -20.76 1.19 -1.54
CA GLY A 10 -21.19 -0.22 -1.50
C GLY A 10 -22.00 -0.68 -2.72
N LYS A 11 -21.94 0.07 -3.83
CA LYS A 11 -22.67 -0.22 -5.08
C LYS A 11 -21.77 -0.78 -6.18
N GLY A 12 -20.46 -0.63 -6.05
CA GLY A 12 -19.45 -1.14 -6.98
C GLY A 12 -18.86 -2.48 -6.54
N SER A 13 -18.42 -3.29 -7.50
CA SER A 13 -17.64 -4.50 -7.23
C SER A 13 -16.24 -4.13 -6.74
N ILE A 14 -15.87 -4.61 -5.55
CA ILE A 14 -14.51 -4.43 -5.01
C ILE A 14 -13.48 -5.11 -5.91
N TYR A 15 -13.80 -6.29 -6.44
CA TYR A 15 -12.93 -6.98 -7.39
C TYR A 15 -12.63 -6.11 -8.62
N GLN A 16 -13.66 -5.54 -9.27
CA GLN A 16 -13.47 -4.62 -10.41
C GLN A 16 -12.66 -3.37 -10.03
N PHE A 17 -12.86 -2.87 -8.82
CA PHE A 17 -12.08 -1.75 -8.32
C PHE A 17 -10.58 -2.10 -8.13
N GLN A 18 -10.27 -3.29 -7.62
CA GLN A 18 -8.88 -3.74 -7.47
C GLN A 18 -8.23 -4.02 -8.83
N LEU A 19 -8.96 -4.59 -9.79
CA LEU A 19 -8.46 -4.75 -11.18
C LEU A 19 -8.05 -3.41 -11.79
N PHE A 20 -8.87 -2.38 -11.63
CA PHE A 20 -8.52 -1.04 -12.09
C PHE A 20 -7.25 -0.48 -11.42
N ILE A 21 -7.05 -0.75 -10.12
CA ILE A 21 -5.81 -0.34 -9.45
C ILE A 21 -4.59 -1.08 -10.03
N ILE A 22 -4.71 -2.39 -10.31
CA ILE A 22 -3.67 -3.17 -10.99
C ILE A 22 -3.37 -2.59 -12.37
N ASP A 23 -4.39 -2.21 -13.14
CA ASP A 23 -4.20 -1.57 -14.45
C ASP A 23 -3.49 -0.22 -14.33
N CYS A 24 -3.82 0.58 -13.31
CA CYS A 24 -3.11 1.82 -13.02
C CYS A 24 -1.62 1.57 -12.74
N TYR A 25 -1.28 0.54 -11.94
CA TYR A 25 0.13 0.18 -11.72
C TYR A 25 0.80 -0.22 -13.03
N ARG A 26 0.15 -1.02 -13.88
CA ARG A 26 0.69 -1.41 -15.18
C ARG A 26 1.04 -0.20 -16.03
N GLU A 27 0.12 0.75 -16.15
CA GLU A 27 0.35 1.98 -16.94
C GLU A 27 1.49 2.84 -16.37
N GLN A 28 1.60 2.93 -15.04
CA GLN A 28 2.67 3.69 -14.39
C GLN A 28 4.04 3.03 -14.57
N LEU A 29 4.10 1.71 -14.42
CA LEU A 29 5.32 0.92 -14.57
C LEU A 29 5.79 0.89 -16.02
N GLU A 30 4.87 0.81 -16.99
CA GLU A 30 5.21 0.89 -18.40
C GLU A 30 5.88 2.22 -18.75
N LYS A 31 5.39 3.33 -18.19
CA LYS A 31 6.02 4.66 -18.33
C LYS A 31 7.36 4.75 -17.63
N ALA A 32 7.56 3.96 -16.57
CA ALA A 32 8.77 3.98 -15.74
C ALA A 32 9.83 2.95 -16.15
N LYS A 33 9.54 2.03 -17.09
CA LYS A 33 10.39 0.86 -17.40
C LYS A 33 11.83 1.20 -17.79
N ASP A 34 12.04 2.35 -18.43
CA ASP A 34 13.35 2.82 -18.88
C ASP A 34 13.98 3.82 -17.89
N MET A 35 13.32 4.10 -16.77
CA MET A 35 13.85 4.99 -15.75
C MET A 35 14.94 4.29 -14.93
N LYS A 36 16.01 5.02 -14.67
CA LYS A 36 17.12 4.52 -13.85
C LYS A 36 16.72 4.27 -12.39
N TYR A 37 15.78 5.07 -11.88
CA TYR A 37 15.29 4.98 -10.51
C TYR A 37 13.77 5.17 -10.52
N VAL A 38 13.09 4.32 -9.76
CA VAL A 38 11.64 4.38 -9.58
C VAL A 38 11.36 4.51 -8.09
N ILE A 39 10.57 5.51 -7.72
CA ILE A 39 10.02 5.64 -6.37
C ILE A 39 8.54 5.33 -6.51
N MET A 40 8.08 4.31 -5.78
CA MET A 40 6.70 3.89 -5.79
C MET A 40 6.03 4.28 -4.48
N GLU A 41 4.91 5.00 -4.56
CA GLU A 41 4.03 5.19 -3.43
C GLU A 41 3.09 3.99 -3.33
N ARG A 42 3.40 3.08 -2.39
CA ARG A 42 2.80 1.74 -2.23
C ARG A 42 3.22 0.77 -3.32
N SER A 43 3.30 -0.49 -2.92
CA SER A 43 3.59 -1.60 -3.81
C SER A 43 2.31 -2.19 -4.38
N PRO A 44 2.30 -2.79 -5.60
CA PRO A 44 1.15 -3.56 -6.09
C PRO A 44 0.66 -4.61 -5.11
N ALA A 45 1.57 -5.23 -4.35
CA ALA A 45 1.24 -6.21 -3.33
C ALA A 45 0.41 -5.63 -2.17
N ASP A 46 0.51 -4.33 -1.87
CA ASP A 46 -0.31 -3.72 -0.82
C ASP A 46 -1.80 -3.74 -1.18
N SER A 47 -2.14 -3.50 -2.45
CA SER A 47 -3.52 -3.54 -2.93
C SER A 47 -4.17 -4.90 -2.69
N ILE A 48 -3.40 -5.98 -2.82
CA ILE A 48 -3.91 -7.35 -2.64
C ILE A 48 -3.78 -7.82 -1.21
N ASN A 49 -2.57 -7.79 -0.66
CA ASN A 49 -2.26 -8.37 0.65
C ASN A 49 -2.98 -7.66 1.79
N ILE A 50 -3.29 -6.37 1.64
CA ILE A 50 -3.97 -5.58 2.66
C ILE A 50 -5.44 -5.38 2.29
N PHE A 51 -5.71 -4.69 1.17
CA PHE A 51 -7.08 -4.23 0.87
C PHE A 51 -7.98 -5.33 0.30
N ALA A 52 -7.46 -6.19 -0.59
CA ALA A 52 -8.24 -7.32 -1.11
C ALA A 52 -8.41 -8.43 -0.05
N THR A 53 -7.38 -8.72 0.76
CA THR A 53 -7.48 -9.67 1.88
C THR A 53 -8.61 -9.28 2.84
N GLU A 54 -8.65 -8.03 3.30
CA GLU A 54 -9.72 -7.56 4.17
C GLU A 54 -11.10 -7.68 3.50
N SER A 55 -11.19 -7.39 2.20
CA SER A 55 -12.44 -7.53 1.45
C SER A 55 -12.88 -9.00 1.33
N TYR A 56 -11.95 -9.93 1.18
CA TYR A 56 -12.19 -11.38 1.15
C TYR A 56 -12.66 -11.88 2.52
N LEU A 57 -12.00 -11.48 3.61
CA LEU A 57 -12.38 -11.86 4.97
C LEU A 57 -13.78 -11.36 5.35
N GLN A 58 -14.21 -10.24 4.78
CA GLN A 58 -15.57 -9.69 4.95
C GLN A 58 -16.59 -10.28 3.96
N GLY A 59 -16.20 -11.28 3.14
CA GLY A 59 -17.08 -11.93 2.16
C GLY A 59 -17.51 -11.04 0.99
N LYS A 60 -16.75 -9.96 0.70
CA LYS A 60 -17.08 -9.00 -0.36
C LYS A 60 -16.46 -9.32 -1.72
N ILE A 61 -15.51 -10.25 -1.76
CA ILE A 61 -14.96 -10.86 -2.97
C ILE A 61 -14.90 -12.38 -2.77
N THR A 62 -15.04 -13.15 -3.85
CA THR A 62 -14.95 -14.61 -3.81
C THR A 62 -13.50 -15.08 -3.72
N GLU A 63 -13.29 -16.37 -3.41
CA GLU A 63 -11.97 -16.98 -3.45
C GLU A 63 -11.37 -16.97 -4.87
N GLU A 64 -12.20 -17.20 -5.89
CA GLU A 64 -11.79 -17.15 -7.30
C GLU A 64 -11.29 -15.75 -7.69
N GLU A 65 -12.07 -14.72 -7.36
CA GLU A 65 -11.69 -13.31 -7.60
C GLU A 65 -10.41 -12.94 -6.83
N PHE A 66 -10.28 -13.38 -5.59
CA PHE A 66 -9.10 -13.11 -4.78
C PHE A 66 -7.84 -13.80 -5.34
N ASN A 67 -7.96 -15.03 -5.83
CA ASN A 67 -6.85 -15.74 -6.46
C ASN A 67 -6.46 -15.13 -7.81
N ASP A 68 -7.42 -14.69 -8.62
CA ASP A 68 -7.14 -13.96 -9.86
C ASP A 68 -6.36 -12.66 -9.59
N LEU A 69 -6.77 -11.87 -8.60
CA LEU A 69 -6.06 -10.66 -8.19
C LEU A 69 -4.60 -10.92 -7.78
N LYS A 70 -4.35 -12.04 -7.07
CA LYS A 70 -2.97 -12.46 -6.71
C LYS A 70 -2.14 -12.78 -7.94
N ILE A 71 -2.69 -13.54 -8.88
CA ILE A 71 -2.00 -13.92 -10.13
C ILE A 71 -1.61 -12.67 -10.90
N LYS A 72 -2.55 -11.75 -11.13
CA LYS A 72 -2.29 -10.49 -11.86
C LYS A 72 -1.26 -9.60 -11.19
N THR A 73 -1.21 -9.63 -9.86
CA THR A 73 -0.21 -8.87 -9.10
C THR A 73 1.18 -9.48 -9.26
N GLU A 74 1.30 -10.80 -9.17
CA GLU A 74 2.57 -11.50 -9.41
C GLU A 74 3.06 -11.29 -10.86
N GLU A 75 2.16 -11.26 -11.85
CA GLU A 75 2.50 -10.92 -13.23
C GLU A 75 3.12 -9.51 -13.35
N LEU A 76 2.63 -8.51 -12.61
CA LEU A 76 3.23 -7.17 -12.58
C LEU A 76 4.65 -7.20 -12.02
N TYR A 77 4.86 -7.92 -10.92
CA TYR A 77 6.18 -8.08 -10.30
C TYR A 77 7.19 -8.67 -11.27
N GLN A 78 6.80 -9.74 -11.96
CA GLN A 78 7.66 -10.43 -12.93
C GLN A 78 7.92 -9.57 -14.18
N SER A 79 6.88 -8.95 -14.73
CA SER A 79 6.98 -8.18 -15.98
C SER A 79 7.86 -6.94 -15.85
N TYR A 80 7.84 -6.30 -14.67
CA TYR A 80 8.53 -5.03 -14.42
C TYR A 80 9.72 -5.17 -13.46
N ASN A 81 10.11 -6.40 -13.10
CA ASN A 81 11.19 -6.68 -12.14
C ASN A 81 11.06 -5.88 -10.84
N ILE A 82 9.84 -5.80 -10.31
CA ILE A 82 9.59 -5.11 -9.05
C ILE A 82 10.22 -5.96 -7.94
N PRO A 83 11.06 -5.39 -7.06
CA PRO A 83 11.66 -6.14 -5.97
C PRO A 83 10.58 -6.59 -4.97
N LYS A 84 10.60 -7.87 -4.60
CA LYS A 84 9.75 -8.42 -3.55
C LYS A 84 10.21 -7.90 -2.18
N TYR A 85 9.33 -7.97 -1.19
CA TYR A 85 9.62 -7.41 0.13
C TYR A 85 10.86 -8.03 0.81
N HIS A 86 11.10 -9.33 0.62
CA HIS A 86 12.29 -10.00 1.14
C HIS A 86 13.58 -9.67 0.37
N GLU A 87 13.49 -9.02 -0.78
CA GLU A 87 14.63 -8.56 -1.60
C GLU A 87 14.98 -7.10 -1.30
N CYS A 88 14.19 -6.42 -0.47
CA CYS A 88 14.37 -5.03 -0.10
C CYS A 88 15.04 -4.90 1.28
N ILE A 89 15.91 -3.90 1.42
CA ILE A 89 16.30 -3.41 2.75
C ILE A 89 15.10 -2.70 3.35
N PHE A 90 14.67 -3.19 4.49
CA PHE A 90 13.38 -2.90 5.06
C PHE A 90 13.50 -1.98 6.27
N THR A 91 12.65 -0.95 6.34
CA THR A 91 12.52 -0.08 7.52
C THR A 91 11.08 0.24 7.86
N LYS A 92 10.75 0.02 9.13
CA LYS A 92 9.49 0.43 9.78
C LYS A 92 9.63 1.82 10.38
N ILE A 93 8.69 2.70 10.08
CA ILE A 93 8.66 4.06 10.60
C ILE A 93 7.28 4.30 11.22
N ASP A 94 7.28 4.48 12.54
CA ASP A 94 6.10 4.87 13.29
C ASP A 94 5.94 6.40 13.22
N SER A 95 5.10 6.87 12.29
CA SER A 95 4.80 8.29 12.08
C SER A 95 4.21 8.97 13.30
N CYS A 96 3.74 8.21 14.29
CA CYS A 96 3.31 8.77 15.57
C CYS A 96 4.48 9.20 16.48
N LYS A 97 5.69 8.70 16.25
CA LYS A 97 6.87 8.92 17.11
C LYS A 97 7.91 9.86 16.51
N TYR A 98 7.85 10.10 15.21
CA TYR A 98 8.82 10.91 14.49
C TYR A 98 8.19 12.14 13.89
N SER A 99 8.89 13.28 13.98
CA SER A 99 8.56 14.46 13.19
C SER A 99 8.81 14.19 11.70
N ILE A 100 8.27 15.03 10.83
CA ILE A 100 8.53 14.97 9.38
C ILE A 100 10.04 14.99 9.10
N ASP A 101 10.79 15.87 9.77
CA ASP A 101 12.24 15.94 9.64
C ASP A 101 12.93 14.64 10.10
N GLY A 102 12.45 14.03 11.19
CA GLY A 102 12.93 12.75 11.67
C GLY A 102 12.72 11.63 10.63
N VAL A 103 11.51 11.54 10.07
CA VAL A 103 11.19 10.58 8.99
C VAL A 103 12.08 10.82 7.77
N PHE A 104 12.26 12.09 7.36
CA PHE A 104 13.10 12.44 6.23
C PHE A 104 14.56 12.01 6.43
N GLN A 105 15.15 12.20 7.61
CA GLN A 105 16.52 11.76 7.88
C GLN A 105 16.67 10.24 7.79
N ILE A 106 15.69 9.48 8.31
CA ILE A 106 15.68 8.01 8.22
C ILE A 106 15.65 7.57 6.75
N VAL A 107 14.70 8.09 5.98
CA VAL A 107 14.55 7.77 4.55
C VAL A 107 15.83 8.11 3.79
N LYS A 108 16.37 9.31 3.98
CA LYS A 108 17.61 9.76 3.35
C LYS A 108 18.79 8.84 3.63
N GLN A 109 19.00 8.47 4.89
CA GLN A 109 20.14 7.64 5.29
C GLN A 109 20.06 6.25 4.66
N GLN A 110 18.89 5.61 4.70
CA GLN A 110 18.72 4.27 4.11
C GLN A 110 18.80 4.30 2.59
N THR A 111 18.14 5.26 1.92
CA THR A 111 18.24 5.39 0.46
C THR A 111 19.70 5.54 0.03
N LEU A 112 20.50 6.32 0.77
CA LEU A 112 21.94 6.45 0.48
C LEU A 112 22.72 5.14 0.67
N GLN A 113 22.39 4.34 1.69
CA GLN A 113 23.03 3.04 1.92
C GLN A 113 22.65 2.03 0.83
N CYS A 114 21.36 1.91 0.53
CA CYS A 114 20.84 1.04 -0.53
C CYS A 114 21.43 1.42 -1.89
N TRP A 115 21.53 2.72 -2.20
CA TRP A 115 22.15 3.18 -3.43
C TRP A 115 23.62 2.75 -3.56
N LYS A 116 24.41 2.85 -2.48
CA LYS A 116 25.82 2.40 -2.48
C LYS A 116 25.97 0.88 -2.72
N ARG A 117 24.95 0.10 -2.38
CA ARG A 117 24.94 -1.36 -2.49
C ARG A 117 24.16 -1.88 -3.70
N SER A 118 23.55 -0.99 -4.47
CA SER A 118 22.60 -1.36 -5.55
C SER A 118 21.44 -2.22 -5.05
N GLU A 119 20.96 -1.95 -3.84
CA GLU A 119 19.83 -2.64 -3.22
C GLU A 119 18.56 -1.77 -3.29
N SER A 120 17.40 -2.44 -3.25
CA SER A 120 16.10 -1.77 -3.16
C SER A 120 15.77 -1.44 -1.71
N ALA A 121 15.09 -0.32 -1.47
CA ALA A 121 14.63 0.09 -0.15
C ALA A 121 13.10 -0.01 -0.05
N LEU A 122 12.61 -0.55 1.05
CA LEU A 122 11.20 -0.58 1.41
C LEU A 122 10.98 0.19 2.71
N PHE A 123 10.16 1.23 2.63
CA PHE A 123 9.76 2.04 3.78
C PHE A 123 8.30 1.79 4.09
N LEU A 124 8.03 1.32 5.31
CA LEU A 124 6.68 1.11 5.77
C LEU A 124 6.35 2.13 6.84
N LEU A 125 5.50 3.07 6.45
CA LEU A 125 4.97 4.13 7.29
C LEU A 125 3.69 3.63 7.94
N PHE A 126 3.65 3.62 9.27
CA PHE A 126 2.45 3.30 10.03
C PHE A 126 2.24 4.31 11.17
N CYS A 127 1.09 4.31 11.81
CA CYS A 127 0.87 5.08 13.03
C CYS A 127 0.35 4.11 14.10
N SER A 128 1.08 4.01 15.21
CA SER A 128 0.70 3.15 16.34
C SER A 128 -0.47 3.70 17.19
N ASP A 129 -0.88 4.95 16.96
CA ASP A 129 -2.03 5.59 17.62
C ASP A 129 -3.17 5.83 16.61
N PRO A 130 -4.24 5.00 16.66
CA PRO A 130 -5.41 5.15 15.80
C PRO A 130 -6.13 6.49 15.97
N LEU A 131 -6.15 7.09 17.17
CA LEU A 131 -6.80 8.37 17.38
C LEU A 131 -6.03 9.49 16.67
N MET A 132 -4.70 9.48 16.79
CA MET A 132 -3.88 10.46 16.07
C MET A 132 -3.94 10.24 14.55
N GLN A 133 -4.00 8.99 14.08
CA GLN A 133 -4.21 8.71 12.66
C GLN A 133 -5.55 9.27 12.16
N LYS A 134 -6.62 9.13 12.94
CA LYS A 134 -7.92 9.73 12.64
C LYS A 134 -7.84 11.26 12.56
N GLU A 135 -7.25 11.90 13.56
CA GLU A 135 -7.07 13.36 13.55
C GLU A 135 -6.29 13.82 12.31
N ASN A 136 -5.25 13.08 11.92
CA ASN A 136 -4.46 13.36 10.74
C ASN A 136 -5.26 13.20 9.44
N ILE A 137 -6.19 12.24 9.37
CA ILE A 137 -7.13 12.09 8.25
C ILE A 137 -8.09 13.29 8.20
N GLU A 138 -8.69 13.65 9.33
CA GLU A 138 -9.63 14.78 9.43
C GLU A 138 -8.96 16.12 9.04
N LYS A 139 -7.73 16.36 9.50
CA LYS A 139 -6.94 17.56 9.17
C LYS A 139 -6.67 17.73 7.67
N ARG A 140 -6.71 16.65 6.86
CA ARG A 140 -6.54 16.75 5.40
C ARG A 140 -7.71 17.46 4.72
N GLY A 141 -8.88 17.52 5.37
CA GLY A 141 -10.05 18.22 4.86
C GLY A 141 -10.63 17.64 3.57
N ARG A 142 -10.38 16.37 3.27
CA ARG A 142 -10.91 15.69 2.07
C ARG A 142 -12.39 15.32 2.28
N PRO A 143 -13.32 15.82 1.46
CA PRO A 143 -14.75 15.56 1.63
C PRO A 143 -15.13 14.08 1.63
N GLU A 144 -14.43 13.27 0.84
CA GLU A 144 -14.62 11.82 0.71
C GLU A 144 -14.12 11.02 1.91
N GLU A 145 -13.28 11.61 2.76
CA GLU A 145 -12.77 11.01 4.01
C GLU A 145 -13.56 11.51 5.24
N LYS A 146 -14.63 12.30 5.02
CA LYS A 146 -15.53 12.74 6.09
C LYS A 146 -16.23 11.51 6.70
N ASP A 147 -16.21 11.42 8.02
CA ASP A 147 -16.76 10.29 8.78
C ASP A 147 -16.06 8.94 8.52
N TYR A 148 -14.73 8.97 8.31
CA TYR A 148 -13.91 7.77 8.11
C TYR A 148 -14.16 6.69 9.17
N ASP A 149 -14.41 5.45 8.74
CA ASP A 149 -14.66 4.32 9.63
C ASP A 149 -13.38 3.91 10.37
N ILE A 150 -13.31 4.23 11.67
CA ILE A 150 -12.20 3.86 12.56
C ILE A 150 -12.02 2.34 12.62
N ASN A 151 -13.11 1.57 12.62
CA ASN A 151 -12.99 0.11 12.70
C ASN A 151 -12.36 -0.45 11.43
N TYR A 152 -12.70 0.10 10.26
CA TYR A 152 -12.02 -0.22 9.02
C TYR A 152 -10.53 0.16 9.07
N MET A 153 -10.20 1.35 9.58
CA MET A 153 -8.81 1.79 9.77
C MET A 153 -8.01 0.79 10.61
N ILE A 154 -8.57 0.35 11.75
CA ILE A 154 -7.93 -0.61 12.66
C ILE A 154 -7.72 -1.95 11.96
N ARG A 155 -8.70 -2.45 11.20
CA ARG A 155 -8.55 -3.71 10.45
C ARG A 155 -7.43 -3.61 9.41
N ILE A 156 -7.35 -2.51 8.68
CA ILE A 156 -6.26 -2.25 7.73
C ILE A 156 -4.91 -2.18 8.45
N ASN A 157 -4.82 -1.49 9.58
CA ASN A 157 -3.59 -1.43 10.38
C ASN A 157 -3.16 -2.82 10.86
N ASN A 158 -4.11 -3.69 11.26
CA ASN A 158 -3.81 -5.07 11.67
C ASN A 158 -3.25 -5.91 10.51
N GLU A 159 -3.76 -5.75 9.29
CA GLU A 159 -3.19 -6.43 8.12
C GLU A 159 -1.77 -5.94 7.81
N TYR A 160 -1.50 -4.64 7.99
CA TYR A 160 -0.15 -4.10 7.93
C TYR A 160 0.76 -4.69 9.02
N GLU A 161 0.28 -4.81 10.26
CA GLU A 161 1.03 -5.43 11.35
C GLU A 161 1.36 -6.91 11.09
N LYS A 162 0.43 -7.68 10.52
CA LYS A 162 0.69 -9.06 10.09
C LYS A 162 1.75 -9.13 9.02
N LEU A 163 1.66 -8.26 8.01
CA LEU A 163 2.69 -8.15 6.97
C LEU A 163 4.04 -7.82 7.60
N PHE A 164 4.08 -6.85 8.53
CA PHE A 164 5.28 -6.45 9.24
C PHE A 164 5.90 -7.56 10.08
N ALA A 165 5.10 -8.42 10.70
CA ALA A 165 5.60 -9.54 11.49
C ALA A 165 6.37 -10.57 10.64
N ASN A 166 6.05 -10.68 9.35
CA ASN A 166 6.72 -11.62 8.43
C ASN A 166 8.08 -11.11 7.92
N PHE A 167 8.40 -9.83 8.10
CA PHE A 167 9.65 -9.20 7.63
C PHE A 167 10.43 -8.50 8.74
N ALA A 168 10.08 -8.72 10.01
CA ALA A 168 10.88 -8.35 11.19
C ALA A 168 11.73 -9.54 11.65
#